data_AF-A0A396SPL6-F1
#
_entry.id   AF-A0A396SPL6-F1
#
_cell.length_a   1.000
_cell.length_b   1.000
_cell.length_c   1.000
_cell.angle_alpha   90.00
_cell.angle_beta   90.00
_cell.angle_gamma   90.00
#
_symmetry.space_group_name_H-M   'P 1'
#
loop_
_entity.id
_entity.type
_entity.pdbx_description
1 polymer ?
#
loop_
_entity_poly.entity_id
_entity_poly.type
_entity_poly.pdbx_seq_one_letter_code
_entity_poly.pdbx_strand_id
1 'polypeptide(L)'
;MKKKSSVIGAITFICLILSLGLTQQKALASRWTTYRHPREVKVIKPIKIYKMKFAYPLYKTHAIGSKTLKKGQKVKIQIAASYEWIVTHKGWSNGYFKHGGKYFWQCPTPTGWYKLVK
;
A
#
# COMPACT_ATOMS: atom_id res chain seq x y z
N MET A 1 -48.27 16.00 -6.93
CA MET A 1 -47.52 14.91 -6.25
C MET A 1 -46.09 14.65 -6.78
N LYS A 2 -45.67 15.12 -7.97
CA LYS A 2 -44.36 14.78 -8.58
C LYS A 2 -43.13 15.44 -7.93
N LYS A 3 -43.24 16.64 -7.34
CA LYS A 3 -42.09 17.37 -6.74
C LYS A 3 -41.54 16.72 -5.47
N LYS A 4 -42.39 16.09 -4.64
CA LYS A 4 -41.97 15.42 -3.39
C LYS A 4 -41.15 14.14 -3.67
N SER A 5 -41.48 13.41 -4.73
CA SER A 5 -40.75 12.20 -5.14
C SER A 5 -39.33 12.50 -5.64
N SER A 6 -39.15 13.60 -6.39
CA SER A 6 -37.84 14.01 -6.89
C SER A 6 -36.88 14.47 -5.79
N VAL A 7 -37.39 15.12 -4.73
CA VAL A 7 -36.59 15.52 -3.56
C VAL A 7 -36.14 14.29 -2.75
N ILE A 8 -37.03 13.32 -2.55
CA ILE A 8 -36.68 12.07 -1.85
C ILE A 8 -35.62 11.29 -2.63
N GLY A 9 -35.74 11.22 -3.96
CA GLY A 9 -34.72 10.60 -4.83
C GLY A 9 -33.35 11.28 -4.78
N ALA A 10 -33.31 12.62 -4.68
CA ALA A 10 -32.06 13.35 -4.54
C ALA A 10 -31.39 13.08 -3.18
N ILE A 11 -32.17 13.04 -2.10
CA ILE A 11 -31.67 12.74 -0.74
C ILE A 11 -31.12 11.32 -0.66
N THR A 12 -31.81 10.33 -1.23
CA THR A 12 -31.32 8.94 -1.23
C THR A 12 -30.03 8.79 -2.04
N PHE A 13 -29.91 9.49 -3.18
CA PHE A 13 -28.69 9.50 -3.98
C PHE A 13 -27.50 10.15 -3.25
N ILE A 14 -27.73 11.26 -2.55
CA ILE A 14 -26.70 11.91 -1.72
C ILE A 14 -26.27 10.98 -0.57
N CYS A 15 -27.21 10.33 0.12
CA CYS A 15 -26.89 9.36 1.17
C CYS A 15 -26.09 8.15 0.64
N LEU A 16 -26.37 7.69 -0.57
CA LEU A 16 -25.60 6.62 -1.22
C LEU A 16 -24.15 7.05 -1.52
N ILE A 17 -23.96 8.27 -2.02
CA ILE A 17 -22.61 8.80 -2.30
C ILE A 17 -21.81 8.97 -1.01
N LEU A 18 -22.42 9.52 0.04
CA LEU A 18 -21.76 9.73 1.33
C LEU A 18 -21.36 8.41 2.00
N SER A 19 -22.20 7.37 1.92
CA SER A 19 -21.90 6.05 2.49
C SER A 19 -20.78 5.31 1.74
N LEU A 20 -20.71 5.45 0.41
CA LEU A 20 -19.62 4.88 -0.40
C LEU A 20 -18.27 5.59 -0.12
N GLY A 21 -18.26 6.92 0.05
CA GLY A 21 -17.04 7.67 0.35
C GLY A 21 -16.41 7.33 1.71
N LEU A 22 -17.24 7.14 2.73
CA LEU A 22 -16.77 6.84 4.10
C LEU A 22 -16.15 5.44 4.25
N THR A 23 -16.58 4.46 3.46
CA THR A 23 -16.07 3.08 3.55
C THR A 23 -14.67 2.94 2.97
N GLN A 24 -14.37 3.62 1.85
CA GLN A 24 -13.03 3.60 1.24
C GLN A 24 -11.99 4.31 2.11
N GLN A 25 -12.34 5.45 2.71
CA GLN A 25 -11.41 6.21 3.55
C GLN A 25 -11.02 5.46 4.84
N LYS A 26 -11.97 4.79 5.50
CA LYS A 26 -11.69 4.00 6.71
C LYS A 26 -10.73 2.83 6.45
N ALA A 27 -10.87 2.15 5.30
CA ALA A 27 -10.02 1.03 4.94
C ALA A 27 -8.55 1.45 4.73
N LEU A 28 -8.32 2.61 4.10
CA LEU A 28 -6.96 3.15 3.88
C LEU A 28 -6.35 3.73 5.16
N ALA A 29 -7.11 4.50 5.94
CA ALA A 29 -6.64 5.10 7.18
C ALA A 29 -6.27 4.06 8.25
N SER A 30 -7.08 3.00 8.39
CA SER A 30 -6.80 1.88 9.32
C SER A 30 -5.51 1.12 8.97
N ARG A 31 -5.21 0.95 7.68
CA ARG A 31 -3.96 0.33 7.24
C ARG A 31 -2.74 1.19 7.59
N TRP A 32 -2.83 2.52 7.44
CA TRP A 32 -1.74 3.44 7.80
C TRP A 32 -1.31 3.33 9.27
N THR A 33 -2.28 3.39 10.18
CA THR A 33 -2.01 3.34 11.62
C THR A 33 -1.53 1.97 12.07
N THR A 34 -2.11 0.88 11.53
CA THR A 34 -1.78 -0.50 11.91
C THR A 34 -0.37 -0.93 11.46
N TYR A 35 0.12 -0.40 10.34
CA TYR A 35 1.38 -0.81 9.71
C TYR A 35 2.43 0.31 9.65
N ARG A 36 2.32 1.30 10.54
CA ARG A 36 3.31 2.38 10.71
C ARG A 36 4.69 1.82 11.06
N HIS A 37 4.75 0.72 11.81
CA HIS A 37 5.99 0.04 12.19
C HIS A 37 6.31 -1.13 11.25
N PRO A 38 7.59 -1.36 10.92
CA PRO A 38 8.00 -2.53 10.13
C PRO A 38 7.57 -3.82 10.82
N ARG A 39 6.90 -4.72 10.08
CA ARG A 39 6.50 -6.05 10.58
C ARG A 39 7.18 -7.15 9.79
N GLU A 40 7.61 -8.22 10.47
CA GLU A 40 8.14 -9.40 9.81
C GLU A 40 7.00 -10.22 9.21
N VAL A 41 7.19 -10.65 7.96
CA VAL A 41 6.24 -11.49 7.23
C VAL A 41 6.96 -12.65 6.59
N LYS A 42 6.26 -13.79 6.56
CA LYS A 42 6.67 -14.99 5.84
C LYS A 42 5.94 -15.03 4.50
N VAL A 43 6.71 -15.16 3.43
CA VAL A 43 6.19 -15.30 2.06
C VAL A 43 5.50 -16.65 1.94
N ILE A 44 4.21 -16.66 1.59
CA ILE A 44 3.43 -17.90 1.37
C ILE A 44 3.29 -18.25 -0.11
N LYS A 45 3.39 -17.25 -0.99
CA LYS A 45 3.34 -17.39 -2.45
C LYS A 45 4.49 -16.58 -3.06
N PRO A 46 5.26 -17.14 -4.01
CA PRO A 46 6.31 -16.37 -4.69
C PRO A 46 5.74 -15.10 -5.33
N ILE A 47 6.45 -13.98 -5.16
CA ILE A 47 5.99 -12.67 -5.65
C ILE A 47 7.16 -11.83 -6.15
N LYS A 48 6.94 -11.04 -7.21
CA LYS A 48 7.91 -10.05 -7.67
C LYS A 48 7.85 -8.80 -6.80
N ILE A 49 9.04 -8.31 -6.47
CA ILE A 49 9.27 -7.00 -5.88
C ILE A 49 10.17 -6.19 -6.81
N TYR A 50 10.05 -4.87 -6.74
CA TYR A 50 10.71 -3.96 -7.65
C TYR A 50 11.64 -3.05 -6.88
N LYS A 51 12.86 -2.86 -7.39
CA LYS A 51 13.79 -1.87 -6.89
C LYS A 51 13.43 -0.54 -7.54
N MET A 52 12.97 0.40 -6.73
CA MET A 52 12.58 1.74 -7.16
C MET A 52 13.77 2.69 -6.97
N LYS A 53 14.01 3.58 -7.93
CA LYS A 53 14.97 4.68 -7.84
C LYS A 53 14.20 5.97 -7.60
N PHE A 54 14.49 6.65 -6.50
CA PHE A 54 13.95 7.99 -6.27
C PHE A 54 14.40 8.93 -7.37
N ALA A 55 13.44 9.71 -7.88
CA ALA A 55 13.68 10.82 -8.78
C ALA A 55 12.93 12.04 -8.23
N TYR A 56 13.45 13.23 -8.51
CA TYR A 56 12.74 14.47 -8.22
C TYR A 56 12.22 15.05 -9.55
N PRO A 57 10.94 15.45 -9.61
CA PRO A 57 9.88 15.28 -8.61
C PRO A 57 9.48 13.80 -8.37
N LEU A 58 8.92 13.49 -7.18
CA LEU A 58 8.72 12.11 -6.68
C LEU A 58 7.88 11.21 -7.60
N TYR A 59 6.95 11.77 -8.38
CA TYR A 59 6.16 11.01 -9.35
C TYR A 59 7.00 10.42 -10.48
N LYS A 60 8.24 10.88 -10.70
CA LYS A 60 9.21 10.32 -11.67
C LYS A 60 9.96 9.10 -11.13
N THR A 61 9.68 8.69 -9.90
CA THR A 61 10.24 7.46 -9.32
C THR A 61 9.83 6.27 -10.16
N HIS A 62 10.81 5.46 -10.58
CA HIS A 62 10.60 4.36 -11.51
C HIS A 62 11.32 3.09 -11.04
N ALA A 63 10.85 1.95 -11.53
CA ALA A 63 11.49 0.66 -11.28
C ALA A 63 12.77 0.55 -12.12
N ILE A 64 13.87 0.14 -11.49
CA ILE A 64 15.17 -0.08 -12.13
C ILE A 64 15.63 -1.53 -12.05
N GLY A 65 14.84 -2.39 -11.42
CA GLY A 65 15.17 -3.81 -11.27
C GLY A 65 14.05 -4.55 -10.56
N SER A 66 14.12 -5.87 -10.59
CA SER A 66 13.16 -6.73 -9.89
C SER A 66 13.85 -7.91 -9.23
N LYS A 67 13.19 -8.48 -8.23
CA LYS A 67 13.59 -9.70 -7.54
C LYS A 67 12.35 -10.49 -7.20
N THR A 68 12.44 -11.81 -7.20
CA THR A 68 11.36 -12.69 -6.75
C THR A 68 11.60 -13.08 -5.30
N LEU A 69 10.66 -12.76 -4.42
CA LEU A 69 10.58 -13.33 -3.08
C LEU A 69 10.13 -14.78 -3.18
N LYS A 70 10.92 -15.69 -2.60
CA LYS A 70 10.61 -17.12 -2.63
C LYS A 70 9.68 -17.49 -1.48
N LYS A 71 8.83 -18.52 -1.68
CA LYS A 71 8.00 -19.09 -0.61
C LYS A 71 8.88 -19.50 0.58
N GLY A 72 8.45 -19.17 1.78
CA GLY A 72 9.16 -19.42 3.04
C GLY A 72 10.12 -18.31 3.48
N GLN A 73 10.50 -17.39 2.58
CA GLN A 73 11.41 -16.28 2.91
C GLN A 73 10.76 -15.33 3.92
N LYS A 74 11.56 -14.83 4.86
CA LYS A 74 11.17 -13.82 5.84
C LYS A 74 11.66 -12.45 5.39
N VAL A 75 10.78 -11.46 5.35
CA VAL A 75 11.10 -10.07 5.03
C VAL A 75 10.34 -9.15 5.97
N LYS A 76 10.76 -7.90 6.11
CA LYS A 76 10.01 -6.88 6.83
C LYS A 76 9.22 -6.02 5.85
N ILE A 77 7.96 -5.75 6.12
CA ILE A 77 7.12 -4.83 5.32
C ILE A 77 6.71 -3.63 6.15
N GLN A 78 6.57 -2.49 5.49
CA GLN A 78 6.08 -1.26 6.09
C GLN A 78 5.24 -0.49 5.06
N ILE A 79 4.14 0.12 5.53
CA ILE A 79 3.30 0.98 4.68
C ILE A 79 3.95 2.35 4.48
N ALA A 80 3.72 2.94 3.31
CA ALA A 80 4.30 4.21 2.87
C ALA A 80 3.24 5.04 2.14
N ALA A 81 3.32 6.39 2.19
CA ALA A 81 2.21 7.27 1.78
C ALA A 81 1.86 7.13 0.30
N SER A 82 2.86 6.79 -0.51
CA SER A 82 2.74 6.70 -1.96
C SER A 82 2.90 5.27 -2.48
N TYR A 83 3.07 4.28 -1.60
CA TYR A 83 3.40 2.90 -1.99
C TYR A 83 2.74 1.88 -1.07
N GLU A 84 2.18 0.82 -1.66
CA GLU A 84 1.47 -0.26 -0.93
C GLU A 84 2.36 -0.91 0.14
N TRP A 85 3.49 -1.50 -0.27
CA TRP A 85 4.43 -2.12 0.66
C TRP A 85 5.87 -1.80 0.32
N ILE A 86 6.57 -1.16 1.25
CA ILE A 86 8.03 -1.07 1.23
C ILE A 86 8.57 -2.35 1.86
N VAL A 87 9.38 -3.08 1.10
CA VAL A 87 9.99 -4.34 1.54
C VAL A 87 11.41 -4.07 2.00
N THR A 88 11.73 -4.52 3.20
CA THR A 88 13.03 -4.34 3.84
C THR A 88 13.61 -5.69 4.23
N HIS A 89 14.90 -5.84 4.00
CA HIS A 89 15.67 -7.03 4.33
C HIS A 89 17.12 -6.62 4.60
N LYS A 90 17.82 -7.36 5.46
CA LYS A 90 19.24 -7.10 5.73
C LYS A 90 20.04 -7.18 4.42
N GLY A 91 20.86 -6.16 4.16
CA GLY A 91 21.66 -6.05 2.93
C GLY A 91 20.92 -5.53 1.70
N TRP A 92 19.64 -5.15 1.79
CA TRP A 92 18.92 -4.53 0.67
C TRP A 92 18.81 -3.01 0.85
N SER A 93 18.65 -2.30 -0.26
CA SER A 93 18.43 -0.85 -0.25
C SER A 93 17.14 -0.50 0.50
N ASN A 94 17.27 0.33 1.54
CA ASN A 94 16.14 0.83 2.35
C ASN A 94 16.15 2.36 2.40
N GLY A 95 16.26 2.99 1.22
CA GLY A 95 16.36 4.43 1.10
C GLY A 95 15.06 5.16 1.45
N TYR A 96 13.91 4.50 1.43
CA TYR A 96 12.63 5.14 1.70
C TYR A 96 12.54 5.73 3.11
N PHE A 97 13.14 5.06 4.10
CA PHE A 97 13.15 5.51 5.50
C PHE A 97 14.48 6.16 5.92
N LYS A 98 15.37 6.47 4.98
CA LYS A 98 16.68 7.05 5.27
C LYS A 98 16.82 8.40 4.58
N HIS A 99 17.35 9.39 5.29
CA HIS A 99 17.69 10.68 4.71
C HIS A 99 18.67 10.49 3.54
N GLY A 100 18.36 11.06 2.37
CA GLY A 100 19.19 10.93 1.16
C GLY A 100 19.18 9.53 0.51
N GLY A 101 18.25 8.65 0.88
CA GLY A 101 18.13 7.34 0.27
C GLY A 101 17.84 7.42 -1.23
N LYS A 102 18.61 6.67 -2.04
CA LYS A 102 18.45 6.66 -3.52
C LYS A 102 17.52 5.56 -4.03
N TYR A 103 17.42 4.45 -3.29
CA TYR A 103 16.70 3.26 -3.74
C TYR A 103 15.95 2.58 -2.62
N PHE A 104 14.81 1.98 -2.94
CA PHE A 104 14.02 1.15 -2.02
C PHE A 104 13.39 -0.01 -2.78
N TRP A 105 12.88 -1.01 -2.05
CA TRP A 105 12.16 -2.12 -2.65
C TRP A 105 10.67 -2.00 -2.35
N GLN A 106 9.85 -2.24 -3.37
CA GLN A 106 8.40 -2.18 -3.28
C GLN A 106 7.77 -3.50 -3.73
N CYS A 107 6.72 -3.92 -3.03
CA CYS A 107 5.74 -4.87 -3.56
C CYS A 107 4.45 -4.10 -3.88
N PRO A 108 4.00 -4.04 -5.15
CA PRO A 108 2.75 -3.39 -5.51
C PRO A 108 1.53 -4.23 -5.13
N THR A 109 1.70 -5.49 -4.76
CA THR A 109 0.61 -6.39 -4.40
C THR A 109 0.31 -6.29 -2.90
N PRO A 110 -0.88 -5.81 -2.48
CA PRO A 110 -1.16 -5.52 -1.09
C PRO A 110 -1.44 -6.75 -0.21
N THR A 111 -1.93 -7.85 -0.77
CA THR A 111 -2.40 -9.02 0.00
C THR A 111 -2.13 -10.34 -0.75
N GLY A 112 -2.37 -11.48 -0.09
CA GLY A 112 -2.40 -12.80 -0.73
C GLY A 112 -1.03 -13.47 -0.96
N TRP A 113 0.08 -12.81 -0.68
CA TRP A 113 1.42 -13.38 -0.86
C TRP A 113 2.20 -13.60 0.44
N TYR A 114 1.71 -13.09 1.58
CA TYR A 114 2.40 -13.15 2.87
C TYR A 114 1.48 -13.54 4.03
N LYS A 115 2.09 -13.99 5.13
CA LYS A 115 1.50 -14.10 6.46
C LYS A 115 2.36 -13.33 7.46
N LEU A 116 1.72 -12.61 8.40
CA LEU A 116 2.42 -11.98 9.51
C LEU A 116 3.11 -13.04 10.37
N VAL A 117 4.38 -12.81 10.72
CA VAL A 117 5.07 -13.59 11.76
C VAL A 117 4.69 -12.92 13.09
N LYS A 118 4.06 -13.70 13.98
CA LYS A 118 3.71 -13.24 15.34
C LYS A 118 4.96 -12.90 16.14
#